data_AF-A0AA86NEP4-F1
#
_entry.id   AF-A0AA86NEP4-F1
#
_cell.length_a   1.000
_cell.length_b   1.000
_cell.length_c   1.000
_cell.angle_alpha   90.00
_cell.angle_beta   90.00
_cell.angle_gamma   90.00
#
_symmetry.space_group_name_H-M   'P 1'
#
loop_
_entity.id
_entity.type
_entity.pdbx_description
1 polymer ?
#
loop_
_entity_poly.entity_id
_entity_poly.type
_entity_poly.pdbx_seq_one_letter_code
_entity_poly.pdbx_strand_id
1 'polypeptide(L)'
;MKNLKALSMAYTKVVDLHPLQYLFQLQYISAYHTCIIDVSPLAKLTLLESVEFSFNKITNADTLQHHKNFLKYEFSNQKVPTPDELTFYNKILSVHSSHKQIRKIQAENRVSKFRASLASKKNYISATLNNQIMLMGQEINLLVQFIQISNTFLD
;
A
#
# COMPACT_ATOMS: atom_id res chain seq x y z
N MET A 1 3.26 -14.72 24.08
CA MET A 1 2.27 -14.40 23.04
C MET A 1 2.74 -13.19 22.21
N LYS A 2 3.67 -13.34 21.26
CA LYS A 2 4.26 -12.20 20.51
C LYS A 2 3.54 -11.82 19.22
N ASN A 3 2.52 -12.58 18.81
CA ASN A 3 1.85 -12.46 17.51
C ASN A 3 0.40 -11.96 17.61
N LEU A 4 -0.01 -11.48 18.78
CA LEU A 4 -1.37 -10.97 18.97
C LEU A 4 -1.54 -9.69 18.15
N LYS A 5 -2.52 -9.67 17.25
CA LYS A 5 -2.82 -8.51 16.37
C LYS A 5 -3.99 -7.68 16.86
N ALA A 6 -4.94 -8.29 17.55
CA ALA A 6 -6.13 -7.63 18.05
C ALA A 6 -6.35 -8.04 19.51
N LEU A 7 -6.66 -7.06 20.36
CA LEU A 7 -6.96 -7.26 21.76
C LEU A 7 -8.19 -6.45 22.13
N SER A 8 -9.21 -7.11 22.68
CA SER A 8 -10.35 -6.45 23.30
C SER A 8 -10.38 -6.76 24.78
N MET A 9 -10.49 -5.72 25.58
CA MET A 9 -10.63 -5.73 27.03
C MET A 9 -11.77 -4.81 27.46
N ALA A 10 -12.71 -4.51 26.56
CA ALA A 10 -13.86 -3.66 26.85
C ALA A 10 -14.66 -4.19 28.06
N TYR A 11 -15.13 -3.29 28.91
CA TYR A 11 -15.89 -3.59 30.14
C TYR A 11 -15.17 -4.52 31.13
N THR A 12 -13.84 -4.52 31.12
CA THR A 12 -13.03 -5.22 32.12
C THR A 12 -12.50 -4.24 33.19
N LYS A 13 -11.86 -4.78 34.22
CA LYS A 13 -11.20 -4.00 35.28
C LYS A 13 -9.72 -3.71 34.98
N VAL A 14 -9.31 -3.83 33.71
CA VAL A 14 -7.91 -3.60 33.31
C VAL A 14 -7.61 -2.12 33.35
N VAL A 15 -6.76 -1.71 34.29
CA VAL A 15 -6.30 -0.32 34.45
C VAL A 15 -4.85 -0.11 34.04
N ASP A 16 -4.05 -1.18 34.02
CA ASP A 16 -2.62 -1.14 33.70
C ASP A 16 -2.34 -1.81 32.35
N LEU A 17 -1.70 -1.06 31.45
CA LEU A 17 -1.32 -1.51 30.12
C LEU A 17 0.16 -1.91 30.00
N HIS A 18 0.96 -1.83 31.07
CA HIS A 18 2.39 -2.23 31.05
C HIS A 18 2.64 -3.62 30.47
N PRO A 19 1.80 -4.64 30.72
CA PRO A 19 1.99 -5.96 30.11
C PRO A 19 1.95 -5.95 28.58
N LEU A 20 1.30 -4.96 27.96
CA LEU A 20 1.12 -4.87 26.51
C LEU A 20 2.32 -4.30 25.76
N GLN A 21 3.29 -3.70 26.46
CA GLN A 21 4.44 -3.01 25.84
C GLN A 21 5.30 -3.90 24.92
N TYR A 22 5.17 -5.23 25.07
CA TYR A 22 5.91 -6.23 24.29
C TYR A 22 5.11 -6.84 23.12
N LEU A 23 3.86 -6.42 22.93
CA LEU A 23 2.98 -6.90 21.86
C LEU A 23 3.22 -6.12 20.57
N PHE A 24 4.45 -6.14 20.05
CA PHE A 24 4.87 -5.33 18.89
C PHE A 24 4.08 -5.61 17.60
N GLN A 25 3.34 -6.71 17.54
CA GLN A 25 2.47 -7.09 16.42
C GLN A 25 1.02 -6.60 16.58
N LEU A 26 0.70 -5.92 17.68
CA LEU A 26 -0.65 -5.45 17.97
C LEU A 26 -1.01 -4.30 17.03
N GLN A 27 -2.13 -4.46 16.33
CA GLN A 27 -2.68 -3.52 15.35
C GLN A 27 -3.96 -2.87 15.86
N TYR A 28 -4.74 -3.61 16.65
CA TYR A 28 -6.00 -3.15 17.22
C TYR A 28 -6.06 -3.36 18.73
N ILE A 29 -6.48 -2.32 19.45
CA ILE A 29 -6.81 -2.41 20.87
C ILE A 29 -8.15 -1.73 21.15
N SER A 30 -9.00 -2.44 21.89
CA SER A 30 -10.22 -1.88 22.47
C SER A 30 -10.22 -2.08 23.97
N ALA A 31 -10.34 -0.98 24.71
CA ALA A 31 -10.47 -0.99 26.15
C ALA A 31 -11.55 0.01 26.58
N TYR A 32 -12.68 -0.02 25.89
CA TYR A 32 -13.87 0.77 26.23
C TYR A 32 -14.29 0.53 27.68
N HIS A 33 -14.47 1.60 28.45
CA HIS A 33 -15.00 1.54 29.82
C HIS A 33 -14.19 0.62 30.77
N THR A 34 -12.90 0.90 30.94
CA THR A 34 -11.98 0.08 31.77
C THR A 34 -11.25 0.87 32.87
N CYS A 35 -11.52 2.18 32.99
CA CYS A 35 -10.87 3.10 33.95
C CYS A 35 -9.36 3.30 33.74
N ILE A 36 -8.85 3.10 32.51
CA ILE A 36 -7.44 3.37 32.17
C ILE A 36 -7.12 4.86 32.35
N ILE A 37 -5.92 5.16 32.84
CA ILE A 37 -5.43 6.54 33.05
C ILE A 37 -4.18 6.81 32.20
N ASP A 38 -3.33 5.80 31.99
CA ASP A 38 -2.06 5.92 31.27
C ASP A 38 -2.00 5.00 30.05
N VAL A 39 -1.66 5.59 28.89
CA VAL A 39 -1.43 4.88 27.62
C VAL A 39 0.03 4.88 27.18
N SER A 40 0.95 5.43 28.00
CA SER A 40 2.39 5.42 27.75
C SER A 40 2.98 4.04 27.46
N PRO A 41 2.48 2.90 28.02
CA PRO A 41 3.00 1.58 27.67
C PRO A 41 2.84 1.20 26.20
N LEU A 42 1.93 1.86 25.48
CA LEU A 42 1.66 1.59 24.06
C LEU A 42 2.62 2.35 23.13
N ALA A 43 3.47 3.26 23.63
CA ALA A 43 4.30 4.15 22.82
C ALA A 43 5.21 3.44 21.80
N LYS A 44 5.61 2.20 22.09
CA LYS A 44 6.51 1.39 21.24
C LYS A 44 5.76 0.47 20.26
N LEU A 45 4.42 0.43 20.29
CA LEU A 45 3.61 -0.45 19.46
C LEU A 45 3.35 0.18 18.09
N THR A 46 4.42 0.35 17.31
CA THR A 46 4.44 1.11 16.04
C THR A 46 3.53 0.55 14.95
N LEU A 47 3.03 -0.68 15.10
CA LEU A 47 2.06 -1.31 14.21
C LEU A 47 0.61 -1.07 14.61
N LEU A 48 0.32 -0.30 15.67
CA LEU A 48 -1.05 0.08 16.01
C LEU A 48 -1.68 0.92 14.90
N GLU A 49 -2.83 0.46 14.44
CA GLU A 49 -3.65 1.07 13.40
C GLU A 49 -4.95 1.62 13.97
N SER A 50 -5.49 1.01 15.03
CA SER A 50 -6.74 1.47 15.63
C SER A 50 -6.77 1.27 17.15
N VAL A 51 -7.21 2.32 17.84
CA VAL A 51 -7.38 2.34 19.30
C VAL A 51 -8.79 2.82 19.65
N GLU A 52 -9.38 2.16 20.64
CA GLU A 52 -10.68 2.50 21.23
C GLU A 52 -10.52 2.56 22.76
N PHE A 53 -10.52 3.78 23.29
CA PHE A 53 -10.33 4.07 24.71
C PHE A 53 -11.44 4.97 25.27
N SER A 54 -12.62 5.00 24.65
CA SER A 54 -13.72 5.81 25.19
C SER A 54 -14.17 5.33 26.57
N PHE A 55 -14.73 6.27 27.33
CA PHE A 55 -15.19 6.06 28.71
C PHE A 55 -14.08 5.57 29.65
N ASN A 56 -12.87 6.11 29.49
CA ASN A 56 -11.77 5.93 30.42
C ASN A 56 -11.48 7.22 31.20
N LYS A 57 -10.33 7.27 31.88
CA LYS A 57 -9.88 8.42 32.69
C LYS A 57 -8.53 8.93 32.19
N ILE A 58 -8.24 8.74 30.91
CA ILE A 58 -6.99 9.18 30.30
C ILE A 58 -7.04 10.71 30.23
N THR A 59 -5.92 11.35 30.57
CA THR A 59 -5.79 12.82 30.54
C THR A 59 -4.63 13.29 29.66
N ASN A 60 -3.81 12.36 29.17
CA ASN A 60 -2.74 12.66 28.23
C ASN A 60 -2.55 11.43 27.34
N ALA A 61 -2.52 11.63 26.02
CA ALA A 61 -2.23 10.59 25.04
C ALA A 61 -1.16 11.04 24.02
N ASP A 62 -0.31 11.97 24.43
CA ASP A 62 0.82 12.50 23.66
C ASP A 62 1.84 11.42 23.32
N THR A 63 1.84 10.30 24.02
CA THR A 63 2.68 9.14 23.67
C THR A 63 2.21 8.46 22.38
N LEU A 64 0.95 8.65 21.98
CA LEU A 64 0.35 7.99 20.82
C LEU A 64 0.55 8.76 19.51
N GLN A 65 0.83 10.06 19.53
CA GLN A 65 1.02 10.90 18.32
C GLN A 65 2.24 10.52 17.45
N HIS A 66 3.14 9.66 17.93
CA HIS A 66 4.25 9.12 17.14
C HIS A 66 3.87 7.95 16.23
N HIS A 67 2.66 7.39 16.38
CA HIS A 67 2.19 6.28 15.55
C HIS A 67 1.75 6.79 14.17
N LYS A 68 2.53 6.42 13.15
CA LYS A 68 2.32 6.87 11.76
C LYS A 68 1.19 6.11 11.04
N ASN A 69 0.72 5.01 11.63
CA ASN A 69 -0.21 4.07 10.99
C ASN A 69 -1.65 4.20 11.50
N PHE A 70 -1.96 5.17 12.37
CA PHE A 70 -3.32 5.29 12.90
C PHE A 70 -4.35 5.60 11.82
N LEU A 71 -5.29 4.68 11.67
CA LEU A 71 -6.50 4.79 10.86
C LEU A 71 -7.69 5.28 11.69
N LYS A 72 -7.76 4.89 12.97
CA LYS A 72 -8.86 5.25 13.87
C LYS A 72 -8.37 5.51 15.30
N TYR A 73 -8.82 6.62 15.88
CA TYR A 73 -8.45 7.07 17.21
C TYR A 73 -9.70 7.56 17.96
N GLU A 74 -10.15 6.82 18.97
CA GLU A 74 -11.40 7.10 19.68
C GLU A 74 -11.19 7.18 21.19
N PHE A 75 -11.46 8.36 21.75
CA PHE A 75 -11.20 8.74 23.15
C PHE A 75 -12.38 9.53 23.74
N SER A 76 -13.59 9.42 23.21
CA SER A 76 -14.77 10.14 23.72
C SER A 76 -15.09 9.83 25.19
N ASN A 77 -15.78 10.77 25.83
CA ASN A 77 -16.23 10.68 27.23
C ASN A 77 -15.09 10.51 28.25
N GLN A 78 -14.03 11.31 28.11
CA GLN A 78 -12.96 11.47 29.11
C GLN A 78 -12.29 12.85 28.99
N LYS A 79 -11.28 13.10 29.84
CA LYS A 79 -10.60 14.41 29.97
C LYS A 79 -9.26 14.48 29.22
N VAL A 80 -9.05 13.68 28.15
CA VAL A 80 -7.88 13.88 27.28
C VAL A 80 -8.05 15.23 26.59
N PRO A 81 -7.14 16.21 26.79
CA PRO A 81 -7.12 17.41 25.97
C PRO A 81 -6.97 16.94 24.54
N THR A 82 -7.97 17.24 23.71
CA THR A 82 -7.81 17.07 22.27
C THR A 82 -6.58 17.87 21.87
N PRO A 83 -5.54 17.26 21.26
CA PRO A 83 -4.42 18.03 20.72
C PRO A 83 -5.05 18.93 19.65
N ASP A 84 -5.06 20.24 19.89
CA ASP A 84 -5.74 21.31 19.14
C ASP A 84 -6.53 20.74 17.95
N GLU A 85 -7.82 20.42 18.14
CA GLU A 85 -8.61 19.46 17.34
C GLU A 85 -8.37 19.50 15.82
N LEU A 86 -8.14 20.71 15.29
CA LEU A 86 -7.78 20.97 13.91
C LEU A 86 -6.41 20.39 13.49
N THR A 87 -5.35 20.53 14.28
CA THR A 87 -4.00 20.08 13.90
C THR A 87 -3.86 18.56 13.91
N PHE A 88 -4.42 17.86 14.90
CA PHE A 88 -4.36 16.40 14.95
C PHE A 88 -5.26 15.76 13.87
N TYR A 89 -6.49 16.27 13.70
CA TYR A 89 -7.41 15.78 12.66
C TYR A 89 -6.90 16.09 11.24
N ASN A 90 -6.33 17.29 11.00
CA ASN A 90 -5.71 17.63 9.71
C ASN A 90 -4.46 16.80 9.42
N LYS A 91 -3.69 16.41 10.45
CA LYS A 91 -2.54 15.51 10.28
C LYS A 91 -3.00 14.09 9.91
N ILE A 92 -4.05 13.57 10.53
CA ILE A 92 -4.61 12.25 10.18
C ILE A 92 -5.27 12.27 8.79
N LEU A 93 -6.03 13.32 8.45
CA LEU A 93 -6.64 13.50 7.12
C LEU A 93 -5.60 13.66 6.00
N SER A 94 -4.53 14.42 6.25
CA SER A 94 -3.44 14.60 5.29
C SER A 94 -2.62 13.33 5.11
N VAL A 95 -2.39 12.55 6.17
CA VAL A 95 -1.78 11.22 6.08
C VAL A 95 -2.67 10.26 5.28
N HIS A 96 -3.98 10.21 5.53
CA HIS A 96 -4.89 9.35 4.75
C HIS A 96 -4.97 9.75 3.27
N SER A 97 -5.07 11.05 2.99
CA SER A 97 -5.15 11.58 1.64
C SER A 97 -3.85 11.36 0.87
N SER A 98 -2.69 11.56 1.51
CA SER A 98 -1.38 11.28 0.92
C SER A 98 -1.17 9.77 0.68
N HIS A 99 -1.58 8.90 1.60
CA HIS A 99 -1.52 7.45 1.39
C HIS A 99 -2.40 7.00 0.22
N LYS A 100 -3.60 7.58 0.07
CA LYS A 100 -4.48 7.33 -1.07
C LYS A 100 -3.85 7.80 -2.39
N GLN A 101 -3.23 8.98 -2.40
CA GLN A 101 -2.49 9.48 -3.57
C GLN A 101 -1.28 8.61 -3.91
N ILE A 102 -0.50 8.17 -2.92
CA ILE A 102 0.64 7.25 -3.13
C ILE A 102 0.18 5.93 -3.75
N ARG A 103 -0.91 5.33 -3.24
CA ARG A 103 -1.49 4.11 -3.83
C ARG A 103 -1.95 4.33 -5.27
N LYS A 104 -2.56 5.48 -5.57
CA LYS A 104 -2.96 5.85 -6.94
C LYS A 104 -1.75 6.00 -7.86
N ILE A 105 -0.73 6.76 -7.46
CA ILE A 105 0.53 6.94 -8.20
C ILE A 105 1.25 5.60 -8.42
N GLN A 106 1.28 4.73 -7.41
CA GLN A 106 1.84 3.38 -7.56
C GLN A 106 1.07 2.53 -8.56
N ALA A 107 -0.26 2.59 -8.55
CA ALA A 107 -1.10 1.91 -9.53
C ALA A 107 -0.87 2.46 -10.95
N GLU A 108 -0.85 3.79 -11.12
CA GLU A 108 -0.55 4.46 -12.39
C GLU A 108 0.85 4.09 -12.90
N ASN A 109 1.86 4.06 -12.03
CA ASN A 109 3.21 3.61 -12.38
C ASN A 109 3.25 2.15 -12.85
N ARG A 110 2.47 1.25 -12.23
CA ARG A 110 2.34 -0.14 -12.68
C ARG A 110 1.69 -0.20 -14.07
N VAL A 111 0.62 0.55 -14.30
CA VAL A 111 -0.06 0.62 -15.60
C VAL A 111 0.87 1.18 -16.67
N SER A 112 1.63 2.23 -16.38
CA SER A 112 2.60 2.83 -17.31
C SER A 112 3.73 1.85 -17.66
N LYS A 113 4.29 1.13 -16.67
CA LYS A 113 5.28 0.07 -16.93
C LYS A 113 4.72 -1.06 -17.80
N PHE A 114 3.49 -1.48 -17.53
CA PHE A 114 2.82 -2.51 -18.33
C PHE A 114 2.58 -2.04 -19.78
N ARG A 115 2.11 -0.81 -19.98
CA ARG A 115 1.94 -0.20 -21.32
C ARG A 115 3.25 -0.12 -22.08
N ALA A 116 4.34 0.29 -21.43
CA ALA A 116 5.67 0.33 -22.04
C ALA A 116 6.13 -1.07 -22.47
N SER A 117 5.92 -2.09 -21.63
CA SER A 117 6.23 -3.49 -21.97
C SER A 117 5.43 -3.99 -23.18
N LEU A 118 4.13 -3.66 -23.25
CA LEU A 118 3.28 -4.04 -24.38
C LEU A 118 3.73 -3.36 -25.68
N ALA A 119 4.07 -2.06 -25.63
CA ALA A 119 4.58 -1.32 -26.77
C ALA A 119 5.90 -1.90 -27.31
N SER A 120 6.85 -2.23 -26.40
CA SER A 120 8.11 -2.87 -26.78
C SER A 120 7.88 -4.24 -27.45
N LYS A 121 6.99 -5.07 -26.91
CA LYS A 121 6.62 -6.36 -27.53
C LYS A 121 6.00 -6.17 -28.91
N LYS A 122 5.10 -5.20 -29.07
CA LYS A 122 4.49 -4.89 -30.38
C LYS A 122 5.54 -4.51 -31.41
N ASN A 123 6.51 -3.68 -31.04
CA ASN A 123 7.60 -3.26 -31.93
C ASN A 123 8.49 -4.45 -32.34
N TYR A 124 8.82 -5.35 -31.39
CA TYR A 124 9.59 -6.56 -31.69
C TYR A 124 8.88 -7.48 -32.69
N ILE A 125 7.57 -7.71 -32.49
CA ILE A 125 6.76 -8.53 -33.41
C ILE A 125 6.72 -7.90 -34.81
N SER A 126 6.48 -6.59 -34.90
CA SER A 126 6.48 -5.89 -36.18
C SER A 126 7.82 -5.96 -36.91
N ALA A 127 8.93 -5.80 -36.19
CA ALA A 127 10.27 -5.90 -36.77
C ALA A 127 10.55 -7.32 -37.30
N THR A 128 10.16 -8.34 -36.54
CA THR A 128 10.32 -9.74 -36.94
C THR A 128 9.51 -10.05 -38.20
N LEU A 129 8.26 -9.60 -38.26
CA LEU A 129 7.38 -9.81 -39.41
C LEU A 129 7.90 -9.09 -40.66
N ASN A 130 8.37 -7.84 -40.51
CA ASN A 130 8.98 -7.09 -41.62
C ASN A 130 10.23 -7.79 -42.17
N ASN A 131 11.08 -8.32 -41.29
CA ASN A 131 12.25 -9.11 -41.71
C ASN A 131 11.84 -10.38 -42.47
N GLN A 132 10.81 -11.10 -42.00
CA GLN A 132 10.30 -12.29 -42.70
C GLN A 132 9.73 -11.94 -44.09
N ILE A 133 8.96 -10.86 -44.21
CA ILE A 133 8.42 -10.39 -45.49
C ILE A 133 9.56 -10.02 -46.46
N MET A 134 10.60 -9.35 -45.97
CA MET A 134 11.78 -9.01 -46.77
C MET A 134 12.50 -10.25 -47.29
N LEU A 135 12.72 -11.27 -46.44
CA LEU A 135 13.33 -12.53 -46.83
C LEU A 135 12.50 -13.26 -47.88
N MET A 136 11.17 -13.34 -47.69
CA MET A 136 10.26 -13.92 -48.69
C MET A 136 10.34 -13.17 -50.03
N GLY A 137 10.44 -11.84 -50.02
CA GLY A 137 10.62 -11.05 -51.22
C GLY A 137 11.94 -11.32 -51.95
N GLN A 138 13.03 -11.54 -51.21
CA GLN A 138 14.32 -11.94 -51.78
C GLN A 138 14.26 -13.33 -52.42
N GLU A 139 13.60 -14.30 -51.77
CA GLU A 139 13.40 -15.64 -52.32
C GLU A 139 12.56 -15.61 -53.61
N ILE A 140 11.47 -14.84 -53.64
CA ILE A 140 10.63 -14.66 -54.84
C ILE A 140 11.45 -14.05 -55.99
N ASN A 141 12.25 -13.02 -55.72
CA ASN A 141 13.10 -12.40 -56.75
C ASN A 141 14.12 -13.38 -57.33
N LEU A 142 14.74 -14.22 -56.49
CA LEU A 142 15.66 -15.27 -56.96
C LEU A 142 14.93 -16.25 -57.89
N LEU A 143 13.73 -16.71 -57.52
CA LEU A 143 12.92 -17.61 -58.36
C LEU A 143 12.58 -16.99 -59.72
N VAL A 144 12.19 -15.71 -59.75
CA VAL A 144 11.92 -14.99 -61.00
C VAL A 144 13.17 -14.92 -61.88
N GLN A 145 14.34 -14.61 -61.31
CA GLN A 145 15.61 -14.59 -62.05
C GLN A 145 15.95 -15.97 -62.62
N PHE A 146 15.79 -17.04 -61.83
CA PHE A 146 15.99 -18.41 -62.32
C PHE A 146 15.10 -18.74 -63.52
N ILE A 147 13.82 -18.38 -63.47
CA ILE A 147 12.88 -18.61 -64.57
C ILE A 147 13.29 -17.82 -65.84
N GLN A 148 13.68 -16.55 -65.68
CA GLN A 148 14.14 -15.72 -66.81
C GLN A 148 15.38 -16.33 -67.48
N ILE A 149 16.36 -16.77 -66.68
CA ILE A 149 17.56 -17.44 -67.18
C ILE A 149 17.18 -18.73 -67.91
N SER A 150 16.31 -19.58 -67.35
CA SER A 150 15.91 -20.82 -68.03
C SER A 150 15.22 -20.59 -69.37
N ASN A 151 14.42 -19.53 -69.51
CA ASN A 151 13.74 -19.21 -70.77
C ASN A 151 14.74 -18.72 -71.84
N THR A 152 15.81 -18.01 -71.47
CA THR A 152 16.86 -17.60 -72.42
C THR A 152 17.71 -18.74 -72.98
N PHE A 153 17.63 -19.95 -72.41
CA PHE A 153 18.33 -21.14 -72.89
C PHE A 153 17.43 -22.11 -73.68
N LEU A 154 16.14 -21.78 -73.85
CA LEU A 154 15.15 -22.61 -74.54
C LEU A 154 14.69 -22.02 -75.90
N ASP A 155 15.19 -20.84 -76.28
CA ASP A 155 15.12 -20.24 -77.62
C ASP A 155 16.45 -20.45 -78.38
#